data_AF-A0AAW0YD06-F1
#
_entry.id   AF-A0AAW0YD06-F1
#
_cell.length_a   1.000
_cell.length_b   1.000
_cell.length_c   1.000
_cell.angle_alpha   90.00
_cell.angle_beta   90.00
_cell.angle_gamma   90.00
#
_symmetry.space_group_name_H-M   'P 1'
#
loop_
_entity.id
_entity.type
_entity.pdbx_description
1 polymer ?
#
loop_
_entity_poly.entity_id
_entity_poly.type
_entity_poly.pdbx_seq_one_letter_code
_entity_poly.pdbx_strand_id
1 'polypeptide(L)'
;MTFCTTKSLSSSYLISRVFQVFNGCASARHSTRGKKTKYRKPLDPQHSDELPEFEYVGARSRPDTLIFTWGIADHGALGRASFVRPEPKKNQHHLPYVHHPHRLEFGEYHKVVDLACGYGFTLFAIDSKSGVSCFGTGLNTFSQIG
;
A
#
# COMPACT_ATOMS: atom_id res chain seq x y z
N MET A 1 14.24 6.65 2.01
CA MET A 1 14.15 5.38 1.27
C MET A 1 12.70 5.16 0.87
N THR A 2 12.45 4.64 -0.32
CA THR A 2 11.10 4.34 -0.80
C THR A 2 10.76 2.90 -0.43
N PHE A 3 9.60 2.70 0.20
CA PHE A 3 9.13 1.39 0.61
C PHE A 3 7.88 1.03 -0.18
N CYS A 4 7.92 -0.15 -0.80
CA CYS A 4 6.82 -0.70 -1.58
C CYS A 4 6.55 -2.13 -1.11
N THR A 5 5.28 -2.50 -0.93
CA THR A 5 4.89 -3.88 -0.65
C THR A 5 3.72 -4.30 -1.53
N THR A 6 3.82 -5.49 -2.10
CA THR A 6 2.72 -6.21 -2.72
C THR A 6 2.14 -7.19 -1.71
N LYS A 7 0.84 -7.10 -1.43
CA LYS A 7 0.15 -8.21 -0.79
C LYS A 7 -0.22 -9.25 -1.84
N SER A 8 0.72 -10.13 -2.18
CA SER A 8 0.36 -11.43 -2.77
C SER A 8 0.08 -12.38 -1.62
N LEU A 9 -1.19 -12.78 -1.43
CA LEU A 9 -1.57 -13.84 -0.47
C LEU A 9 -1.28 -15.25 -1.01
N SER A 10 -0.49 -15.37 -2.08
CA SER A 10 -0.08 -16.66 -2.64
C SER A 10 1.44 -16.80 -2.57
N SER A 11 1.84 -17.87 -1.88
CA SER A 11 3.16 -18.48 -1.88
C SER A 11 4.20 -17.90 -0.92
N SER A 12 4.49 -18.74 0.07
CA SER A 12 5.58 -18.71 1.04
C SER A 12 6.95 -18.52 0.38
N TYR A 13 7.44 -17.28 0.31
CA TYR A 13 8.87 -17.00 0.14
C TYR A 13 9.28 -15.86 1.09
N LEU A 14 9.92 -16.30 2.18
CA LEU A 14 10.87 -15.60 3.05
C LEU A 14 11.00 -14.08 2.85
N ILE A 15 10.10 -13.30 3.47
CA ILE A 15 10.43 -11.93 3.85
C ILE A 15 11.32 -12.01 5.09
N SER A 16 12.61 -12.16 4.83
CA SER A 16 13.65 -12.08 5.85
C SER A 16 13.71 -10.67 6.41
N ARG A 17 13.25 -10.53 7.66
CA ARG A 17 13.72 -9.59 8.69
C ARG A 17 14.11 -8.18 8.22
N VAL A 18 13.16 -7.24 8.34
CA VAL A 18 13.44 -5.94 8.98
C VAL A 18 12.28 -5.63 9.92
N PHE A 19 12.30 -6.30 11.07
CA PHE A 19 11.50 -5.91 12.23
C PHE A 19 12.44 -5.08 13.10
N GLN A 20 12.33 -3.75 13.04
CA GLN A 20 13.06 -2.91 13.98
C GLN A 20 12.21 -1.73 14.43
N VAL A 21 11.67 -1.94 15.64
CA VAL A 21 11.51 -0.98 16.75
C VAL A 21 10.67 0.27 16.46
N PHE A 22 9.39 0.15 16.80
CA PHE A 22 8.57 1.29 17.17
C PHE A 22 9.07 1.87 18.50
N ASN A 23 9.51 3.13 18.49
CA ASN A 23 9.51 4.01 19.65
C ASN A 23 8.95 5.37 19.21
N GLY A 24 8.08 5.93 20.05
CA GLY A 24 7.05 6.89 19.66
C GLY A 24 7.50 8.35 19.49
N CYS A 25 6.56 9.19 19.07
CA CYS A 25 6.04 10.31 19.85
C CYS A 25 4.79 10.90 19.15
N ALA A 26 3.84 11.36 19.95
CA ALA A 26 2.50 11.76 19.59
C ALA A 26 2.43 13.11 18.86
N SER A 27 1.42 13.29 17.97
CA SER A 27 0.31 14.24 18.17
C SER A 27 -0.39 14.57 16.85
N ALA A 28 -1.67 14.20 16.75
CA ALA A 28 -2.70 14.96 16.04
C ALA A 28 -4.07 14.42 16.46
N ARG A 29 -4.75 15.12 17.37
CA ARG A 29 -6.09 14.79 17.83
C ARG A 29 -7.10 15.21 16.76
N HIS A 30 -7.47 14.29 15.87
CA HIS A 30 -8.70 14.47 15.09
C HIS A 30 -9.89 13.99 15.93
N SER A 31 -10.76 14.92 16.34
CA SER A 31 -12.02 14.60 17.00
C SER A 31 -13.04 14.10 15.99
N THR A 32 -12.96 12.82 15.61
CA THR A 32 -14.09 12.16 14.95
C THR A 32 -15.13 11.81 16.00
N ARG A 33 -16.14 12.68 16.18
CA ARG A 33 -17.34 12.36 16.98
C ARG A 33 -18.21 11.37 16.18
N GLY A 34 -17.69 10.17 15.98
CA GLY A 34 -18.49 9.02 15.54
C GLY A 34 -19.49 8.69 16.62
N LYS A 35 -20.75 8.43 16.24
CA LYS A 35 -21.74 7.87 17.16
C LYS A 35 -21.14 6.59 17.72
N LYS A 36 -20.87 6.52 19.03
CA LYS A 36 -20.41 5.29 19.69
C LYS A 36 -21.51 4.26 19.49
N THR A 37 -21.31 3.34 18.54
CA THR A 37 -22.11 2.12 18.47
C THR A 37 -21.96 1.44 19.82
N LYS A 38 -23.08 1.20 20.50
CA LYS A 38 -23.10 0.49 21.78
C LYS A 38 -22.33 -0.81 21.57
N TYR A 39 -21.25 -0.99 22.32
CA TYR A 39 -20.52 -2.25 22.37
C TYR A 39 -21.54 -3.33 22.74
N ARG A 40 -21.82 -4.25 21.81
CA ARG A 40 -22.64 -5.42 22.14
C ARG A 40 -21.85 -6.22 23.18
N LYS A 41 -22.57 -6.68 24.20
CA LYS A 41 -22.06 -7.34 25.42
C LYS A 41 -20.96 -8.37 25.11
N PRO A 42 -20.03 -8.65 26.05
CA PRO A 42 -19.11 -9.77 25.91
C PRO A 42 -19.92 -11.04 25.57
N LEU A 43 -19.46 -11.74 24.54
CA LEU A 43 -20.05 -13.00 24.09
C LEU A 43 -20.07 -13.97 25.27
N ASP A 44 -21.21 -14.59 25.57
CA ASP A 44 -21.28 -15.67 26.55
C ASP A 44 -20.44 -16.85 26.01
N PRO A 45 -19.34 -17.26 26.67
CA PRO A 45 -18.46 -18.32 26.15
C PRO A 45 -19.19 -19.65 25.94
N GLN A 46 -20.30 -19.86 26.66
CA GLN A 46 -21.14 -21.05 26.61
C GLN A 46 -21.95 -21.20 25.31
N HIS A 47 -22.12 -20.13 24.52
CA HIS A 47 -22.91 -20.15 23.27
C HIS A 47 -22.04 -19.75 22.06
N SER A 48 -20.73 -20.04 22.12
CA SER A 48 -19.81 -19.74 21.02
C SER A 48 -20.14 -20.54 19.74
N ASP A 49 -20.70 -21.74 19.88
CA ASP A 49 -21.11 -22.62 18.78
C ASP A 49 -22.40 -22.16 18.06
N GLU A 50 -23.22 -21.30 18.67
CA GLU A 50 -24.45 -20.76 18.06
C GLU A 50 -24.19 -19.52 17.20
N LEU A 51 -22.96 -19.01 17.19
CA LEU A 51 -22.60 -17.83 16.42
C LEU A 51 -22.54 -18.18 14.92
N PRO A 52 -23.20 -17.42 14.05
CA PRO A 52 -23.03 -17.59 12.62
C PRO A 52 -21.57 -17.35 12.23
N GLU A 53 -20.92 -18.37 11.69
CA GLU A 53 -19.59 -18.27 11.11
C GLU A 53 -19.70 -17.49 9.80
N PHE A 54 -19.08 -16.30 9.77
CA PHE A 54 -19.02 -15.49 8.56
C PHE A 54 -17.73 -15.81 7.80
N GLU A 55 -17.84 -16.50 6.67
CA GLU A 55 -16.73 -16.63 5.72
C GLU A 55 -16.50 -15.27 5.04
N TYR A 56 -15.51 -14.52 5.53
CA TYR A 56 -15.17 -13.19 5.00
C TYR A 56 -14.49 -13.24 3.64
N VAL A 57 -13.94 -14.39 3.25
CA VAL A 57 -13.17 -14.57 2.02
C VAL A 57 -13.60 -15.89 1.40
N GLY A 58 -14.52 -15.83 0.43
CA GLY A 58 -14.98 -17.04 -0.27
C GLY A 58 -13.84 -17.77 -0.96
N ALA A 59 -13.93 -19.09 -1.10
CA ALA A 59 -12.96 -19.94 -1.84
C ALA A 59 -12.65 -19.48 -3.28
N ARG A 60 -13.46 -18.59 -3.88
CA ARG A 60 -13.25 -17.99 -5.22
C ARG A 60 -12.66 -16.57 -5.19
N SER A 61 -12.28 -16.06 -4.02
CA SER A 61 -11.64 -14.75 -3.90
C SER A 61 -10.28 -14.79 -4.59
N ARG A 62 -10.14 -14.04 -5.68
CA ARG A 62 -8.84 -13.82 -6.29
C ARG A 62 -8.12 -12.75 -5.46
N PRO A 63 -6.87 -12.99 -5.03
CA PRO A 63 -6.10 -11.94 -4.37
C PRO A 63 -5.81 -10.86 -5.40
N ASP A 64 -6.50 -9.73 -5.29
CA ASP A 64 -6.12 -8.53 -6.04
C ASP A 64 -4.70 -8.14 -5.60
N THR A 65 -3.81 -7.94 -6.57
CA THR A 65 -2.41 -7.58 -6.28
C THR A 65 -2.37 -6.11 -5.90
N LEU A 66 -2.57 -5.82 -4.61
CA LEU A 66 -2.53 -4.45 -4.11
C LEU A 66 -1.09 -4.03 -3.83
N ILE A 67 -0.73 -2.86 -4.35
CA ILE A 67 0.57 -2.23 -4.13
C ILE A 67 0.38 -1.07 -3.16
N PHE A 68 1.17 -1.08 -2.08
CA PHE A 68 1.24 0.03 -1.15
C PHE A 68 2.63 0.65 -1.19
N THR A 69 2.68 1.97 -1.24
CA THR A 69 3.90 2.77 -1.35
C THR A 69 3.95 3.81 -0.22
N TRP A 70 5.09 3.97 0.43
CA TRP A 70 5.34 5.03 1.43
C TRP A 70 6.81 5.40 1.51
N GLY A 71 7.13 6.43 2.28
CA GLY A 71 8.49 6.96 2.42
C GLY A 71 8.69 8.27 1.66
N ILE A 72 9.88 8.48 1.10
CA ILE A 72 10.23 9.73 0.39
C ILE A 72 9.45 9.82 -0.92
N ALA A 73 8.80 10.97 -1.13
CA ALA A 73 7.92 11.24 -2.25
C ALA A 73 8.43 12.33 -3.21
N ASP A 74 9.37 13.18 -2.76
CA ASP A 74 9.95 14.29 -3.55
C ASP A 74 10.40 13.91 -4.97
N HIS A 75 11.04 12.74 -5.10
CA HIS A 75 11.59 12.29 -6.38
C HIS A 75 10.57 11.63 -7.31
N GLY A 76 9.32 11.44 -6.86
CA GLY A 76 8.28 10.77 -7.65
C GLY A 76 8.32 9.24 -7.60
N ALA A 77 9.23 8.65 -6.82
CA ALA A 77 9.40 7.20 -6.70
C ALA A 77 8.14 6.44 -6.23
N LEU A 78 7.18 7.12 -5.58
CA LEU A 78 5.93 6.51 -5.13
C LEU A 78 4.89 6.32 -6.24
N GLY A 79 5.12 6.85 -7.45
CA GLY A 79 4.21 6.67 -8.58
C GLY A 79 2.92 7.50 -8.53
N ARG A 80 2.76 8.40 -7.55
CA ARG A 80 1.63 9.34 -7.48
C ARG A 80 2.07 10.76 -7.80
N ALA A 81 1.69 11.24 -8.98
CA ALA A 81 2.05 12.58 -9.47
C ALA A 81 1.63 13.70 -8.52
N SER A 82 0.47 13.58 -7.86
CA SER A 82 -0.04 14.58 -6.92
C SER A 82 0.90 14.88 -5.74
N PHE A 83 1.79 13.96 -5.37
CA PHE A 83 2.72 14.18 -4.26
C PHE A 83 3.83 15.18 -4.63
N VAL A 84 4.33 15.11 -5.86
CA VAL A 84 5.38 16.00 -6.37
C VAL A 84 4.79 17.27 -7.00
N ARG A 85 3.71 17.10 -7.77
CA ARG A 85 3.02 18.18 -8.50
C ARG A 85 1.57 18.24 -8.06
N PRO A 86 1.30 18.85 -6.90
CA PRO A 86 -0.07 18.98 -6.41
C PRO A 86 -0.91 19.86 -7.34
N GLU A 87 -2.17 19.50 -7.53
CA GLU A 87 -3.11 20.36 -8.24
C GLU A 87 -3.70 21.40 -7.28
N PRO A 88 -3.52 22.72 -7.52
CA PRO A 88 -4.00 23.76 -6.61
C PRO A 88 -5.52 23.77 -6.51
N LYS A 89 -6.24 23.37 -7.56
CA LYS A 89 -7.71 23.27 -7.60
C LYS A 89 -8.27 22.26 -6.58
N LYS A 90 -7.47 21.28 -6.17
CA LYS A 90 -7.87 20.21 -5.25
C LYS A 90 -7.41 20.46 -3.81
N ASN A 91 -6.91 21.66 -3.50
CA ASN A 91 -6.28 21.98 -2.21
C ASN A 91 -5.21 20.96 -1.81
N GLN A 92 -4.47 20.46 -2.80
CA GLN A 92 -3.38 19.53 -2.58
C GLN A 92 -2.10 20.32 -2.30
N HIS A 93 -1.27 19.77 -1.42
CA HIS A 93 0.04 20.33 -1.12
C HIS A 93 1.12 19.33 -1.53
N HIS A 94 2.29 19.87 -1.81
CA HIS A 94 3.47 19.07 -2.07
C HIS A 94 3.77 18.23 -0.83
N LEU A 95 3.92 16.92 -1.01
CA LEU A 95 4.19 15.98 0.06
C LEU A 95 5.60 15.42 -0.13
N PRO A 96 6.60 15.87 0.65
CA PRO A 96 7.97 15.39 0.51
C PRO A 96 8.16 13.98 1.08
N TYR A 97 7.36 13.62 2.07
CA TYR A 97 7.40 12.33 2.73
C TYR A 97 6.00 11.85 3.07
N VAL A 98 5.77 10.55 2.89
CA VAL A 98 4.51 9.87 3.18
C VAL A 98 4.74 8.86 4.31
N HIS A 99 4.17 9.14 5.48
CA HIS A 99 4.35 8.30 6.68
C HIS A 99 3.51 7.02 6.70
N HIS A 100 2.44 6.97 5.89
CA HIS A 100 1.48 5.88 5.91
C HIS A 100 1.44 5.17 4.55
N PRO A 101 1.23 3.84 4.52
CA PRO A 101 1.10 3.10 3.27
C PRO A 101 -0.02 3.68 2.41
N HIS A 102 0.35 4.25 1.26
CA HIS A 102 -0.58 4.75 0.28
C HIS A 102 -0.86 3.68 -0.77
N ARG A 103 -2.12 3.39 -1.06
CA ARG A 103 -2.52 2.42 -2.09
C ARG A 103 -2.27 3.00 -3.48
N LEU A 104 -1.46 2.33 -4.29
CA LEU A 104 -1.13 2.76 -5.64
C LEU A 104 -2.12 2.16 -6.64
N GLU A 105 -2.83 3.03 -7.35
CA GLU A 105 -3.85 2.68 -8.34
C GLU A 105 -3.29 1.84 -9.51
N PHE A 106 -1.99 2.00 -9.80
CA PHE A 106 -1.28 1.25 -10.83
C PHE A 106 -1.41 -0.28 -10.68
N GLY A 107 -1.36 -0.79 -9.44
CA GLY A 107 -1.47 -2.22 -9.15
C GLY A 107 -2.89 -2.77 -9.32
N GLU A 108 -3.89 -1.92 -9.42
CA GLU A 108 -5.28 -2.32 -9.66
C GLU A 108 -5.54 -2.55 -11.15
N TYR A 109 -4.92 -1.73 -12.00
CA TYR A 109 -5.04 -1.84 -13.45
C TYR A 109 -4.11 -2.87 -14.06
N HIS A 110 -2.95 -3.11 -13.45
CA HIS A 110 -1.91 -3.99 -13.99
C HIS A 110 -1.55 -5.09 -13.01
N LYS A 111 -1.42 -6.31 -13.53
CA LYS A 111 -0.90 -7.45 -12.77
C LYS A 111 0.61 -7.34 -12.65
N VAL A 112 1.06 -6.73 -11.55
CA VAL A 112 2.49 -6.64 -11.22
C VAL A 112 2.99 -7.99 -10.71
N VAL A 113 4.02 -8.53 -11.37
CA VAL A 113 4.67 -9.79 -11.01
C VAL A 113 5.80 -9.56 -10.04
N ASP A 114 6.57 -8.49 -10.27
CA ASP A 114 7.75 -8.17 -9.48
C ASP A 114 7.95 -6.65 -9.42
N LEU A 115 8.67 -6.21 -8.40
CA LEU A 115 8.95 -4.80 -8.17
C LEU A 115 10.36 -4.60 -7.61
N ALA A 116 11.04 -3.57 -8.10
CA ALA A 116 12.35 -3.18 -7.60
C ALA A 116 12.34 -1.69 -7.25
N CYS A 117 12.92 -1.34 -6.11
CA CYS A 117 13.07 0.05 -5.68
C CYS A 117 14.55 0.43 -5.59
N GLY A 118 14.88 1.56 -6.19
CA GLY A 118 16.21 2.16 -6.12
C GLY A 118 16.22 3.45 -5.31
N TYR A 119 17.30 4.21 -5.42
CA TYR A 119 17.38 5.53 -4.80
C TYR A 119 16.56 6.54 -5.61
N GLY A 120 15.34 6.81 -5.15
CA GLY A 120 14.47 7.82 -5.74
C GLY A 120 13.73 7.38 -7.00
N PHE A 121 13.73 6.08 -7.34
CA PHE A 121 12.94 5.51 -8.43
C PHE A 121 12.40 4.12 -8.07
N THR A 122 11.35 3.69 -8.77
CA THR A 122 10.77 2.36 -8.65
C THR A 122 10.48 1.78 -10.04
N LEU A 123 10.63 0.46 -10.15
CA LEU A 123 10.36 -0.34 -11.34
C LEU A 123 9.30 -1.38 -11.03
N PHE A 124 8.40 -1.59 -11.98
CA PHE A 124 7.31 -2.56 -11.92
C PHE A 124 7.39 -3.48 -13.13
N ALA A 125 7.51 -4.78 -12.88
CA ALA A 125 7.40 -5.79 -13.92
C ALA A 125 5.95 -6.26 -13.99
N ILE A 126 5.32 -6.17 -15.17
CA ILE A 126 3.92 -6.51 -15.40
C ILE A 126 3.81 -7.67 -16.36
N ASP A 127 2.94 -8.61 -16.03
CA ASP A 127 2.52 -9.70 -16.90
C ASP A 127 1.29 -9.24 -17.70
N SER A 128 1.53 -8.86 -18.95
CA SER A 128 0.49 -8.48 -19.91
C SER A 128 0.21 -9.63 -20.87
N LYS A 129 -0.96 -9.63 -21.51
CA LYS A 129 -1.33 -10.66 -22.51
C LYS A 129 -0.33 -10.74 -23.69
N SER A 130 0.35 -9.64 -24.00
CA SER A 130 1.33 -9.53 -25.09
C SER A 130 2.77 -9.86 -24.67
N GLY A 131 3.01 -10.21 -23.41
CA GLY A 131 4.35 -10.46 -22.85
C GLY A 131 4.62 -9.68 -21.57
N VAL A 132 5.83 -9.84 -21.04
CA VAL A 132 6.30 -9.13 -19.85
C VAL A 132 6.77 -7.74 -20.23
N SER A 133 6.18 -6.72 -19.60
CA SER A 133 6.53 -5.30 -19.80
C SER A 133 6.97 -4.67 -18.49
N CYS A 134 7.94 -3.76 -18.55
CA CYS A 134 8.45 -3.04 -17.39
C CYS A 134 8.05 -1.57 -17.43
N PHE A 135 7.65 -1.02 -16.28
CA PHE A 135 7.31 0.38 -16.10
C PHE A 135 8.15 0.98 -14.99
N GLY A 136 8.58 2.22 -15.16
CA GLY A 136 9.40 2.93 -14.17
C GLY A 136 8.81 4.28 -13.78
N THR A 137 9.07 4.71 -12.56
CA THR A 137 8.70 6.04 -12.08
C THR A 137 9.74 6.60 -11.11
N GLY A 138 9.86 7.93 -11.08
CA GLY A 138 10.75 8.66 -10.19
C GLY A 138 11.92 9.33 -10.90
N LEU A 139 13.05 9.40 -10.21
CA LEU A 139 14.27 10.06 -10.65
C LEU A 139 14.86 9.37 -11.89
N ASN A 140 15.14 10.15 -12.94
CA ASN A 140 15.73 9.65 -14.19
C ASN A 140 16.90 10.50 -14.70
N THR A 141 17.69 11.12 -13.82
CA THR A 141 18.78 12.01 -14.23
C THR A 141 19.89 11.29 -15.01
N PHE A 142 20.06 9.98 -14.78
CA PHE A 142 21.09 9.17 -15.44
C PHE A 142 20.48 8.03 -16.29
N SER A 143 19.26 8.23 -16.83
CA SER A 143 18.58 7.24 -17.68
C SER A 143 18.40 5.86 -17.02
N GLN A 144 18.21 5.82 -15.69
CA GLN A 144 18.11 4.55 -14.95
C GLN A 144 16.84 3.77 -15.24
N ILE A 145 15.77 4.45 -15.66
CA ILE A 145 14.47 3.82 -15.97
C ILE A 145 14.25 3.59 -17.47
N GLY A 146 15.29 3.80 -18.30
CA GLY A 146 15.24 3.70 -19.77
C GLY A 146 15.27 5.05 -20.45
#